data_AF-A0A927RL26-F1
#
_entry.id   AF-A0A927RL26-F1
#
_cell.length_a   1.000
_cell.length_b   1.000
_cell.length_c   1.000
_cell.angle_alpha   90.00
_cell.angle_beta   90.00
_cell.angle_gamma   90.00
#
_symmetry.space_group_name_H-M   'P 1'
#
loop_
_entity.id
_entity.type
_entity.pdbx_description
1 polymer ?
#
loop_
_entity_poly.entity_id
_entity_poly.type
_entity_poly.pdbx_seq_one_letter_code
_entity_poly.pdbx_strand_id
1 'polypeptide(L)'
;MTRWMGSVGWGTSWRRRTWPVAVALLGGVLASLLVITPGPAAAAGSTWVVRGPAAHTVSVDSLAALQGAIDVASPGTRIVVRAGTYDVTEPIRIAGRSGAPGAPIVVAAERVGAVELTGAAGFTVTNSSYVVLRGFRLTHRSTLRIPADSSHIRVTRNHFELPAADGDHWLNVDGNDVEVDHNTFANRANLGVYLSISGPDGDVAKRTWIHHNYFFHHTYGGDNGGEPIRLGLSSKQSYSAYAVVENNLFDQVNGDPEAISVKSSDNIIRSNTVVDSVGSIVLRHGNRNRVEGNFLLGGRSGIRFYGNDHQIVNNVVSGSAGSGIVIGSGSVVDDTASTGNDRPDRVTVAFNTLVGNAVSITGEGNRPLEPHDCVVANNIVSGSGTQLVTMPRGEVGFRWEGNILHGAPAGDIPVTGFTIADPLLSTEGDGVPRLTPASPAVNAAVGSFPTVRRDLDRIPRVGAKDVGADELTWFGRRQVPLTPNDVGPLAR
;
A
#
# COMPACT_ATOMS: atom_id res chain seq x y z
N MET A 1 50.47 -47.96 22.45
CA MET A 1 50.06 -49.21 23.13
C MET A 1 48.57 -49.11 23.44
N THR A 2 47.78 -50.07 22.92
CA THR A 2 46.45 -50.54 23.40
C THR A 2 45.32 -49.50 23.64
N ARG A 3 44.28 -49.30 22.81
CA ARG A 3 43.20 -50.14 22.20
C ARG A 3 41.95 -50.32 23.09
N TRP A 4 40.76 -50.10 22.48
CA TRP A 4 39.36 -50.45 22.84
C TRP A 4 38.53 -49.49 23.72
N MET A 5 37.18 -49.39 23.63
CA MET A 5 36.14 -49.38 22.57
C MET A 5 34.77 -49.28 23.29
N GLY A 6 33.77 -48.62 22.69
CA GLY A 6 32.33 -48.74 22.96
C GLY A 6 31.75 -47.83 24.07
N SER A 7 30.51 -47.31 24.02
CA SER A 7 29.41 -47.45 23.05
C SER A 7 28.29 -46.40 23.29
N VAL A 8 27.74 -45.88 22.18
CA VAL A 8 26.36 -45.45 21.87
C VAL A 8 25.28 -45.39 22.97
N GLY A 9 24.55 -44.26 23.01
CA GLY A 9 23.19 -44.16 23.57
C GLY A 9 22.51 -42.81 23.29
N TRP A 10 21.68 -42.73 22.25
CA TRP A 10 20.78 -41.62 21.94
C TRP A 10 19.50 -41.70 22.78
N GLY A 11 19.04 -40.57 23.34
CA GLY A 11 17.76 -40.47 24.04
C GLY A 11 17.05 -39.16 23.73
N THR A 12 16.13 -39.17 22.76
CA THR A 12 15.15 -38.11 22.50
C THR A 12 13.79 -38.58 22.98
N SER A 13 13.16 -37.86 23.91
CA SER A 13 11.79 -38.11 24.35
C SER A 13 10.87 -36.96 23.90
N TRP A 14 9.96 -37.28 22.99
CA TRP A 14 8.84 -36.43 22.59
C TRP A 14 7.56 -36.97 23.25
N ARG A 15 6.96 -36.20 24.15
CA ARG A 15 5.64 -36.51 24.73
C ARG A 15 4.54 -35.89 23.86
N ARG A 16 3.77 -36.75 23.16
CA ARG A 16 2.47 -36.40 22.58
C ARG A 16 1.39 -36.49 23.66
N ARG A 17 0.57 -35.45 23.81
CA ARG A 17 -0.67 -35.47 24.60
C ARG A 17 -1.87 -35.58 23.64
N THR A 18 -2.61 -36.68 23.74
CA THR A 18 -3.92 -36.89 23.12
C THR A 18 -4.99 -36.83 24.20
N TRP A 19 -6.10 -36.14 23.93
CA TRP A 19 -7.30 -36.10 24.78
C TRP A 19 -8.37 -37.05 24.21
N PRO A 20 -9.10 -37.83 25.02
CA PRO A 20 -10.20 -38.65 24.52
C PRO A 20 -11.53 -37.88 24.53
N VAL A 21 -12.30 -38.09 23.46
CA VAL A 21 -13.71 -37.75 23.32
C VAL A 21 -14.53 -38.91 23.88
N ALA A 22 -15.55 -38.62 24.70
CA ALA A 22 -16.54 -39.60 25.14
C ALA A 22 -17.93 -39.21 24.61
N VAL A 23 -18.53 -40.12 23.85
CA VAL A 23 -19.92 -40.11 23.41
C VAL A 23 -20.68 -41.12 24.28
N ALA A 24 -21.86 -40.74 24.79
CA ALA A 24 -22.80 -41.69 25.38
C ALA A 24 -24.22 -41.43 24.85
N LEU A 25 -24.80 -42.47 24.27
CA LEU A 25 -26.18 -42.60 23.79
C LEU A 25 -26.94 -43.52 24.75
N LEU A 26 -28.18 -43.15 25.10
CA LEU A 26 -29.31 -43.96 25.62
C LEU A 26 -30.47 -42.94 25.73
N GLY A 27 -31.70 -43.07 25.24
CA GLY A 27 -32.50 -44.22 24.82
C GLY A 27 -33.76 -44.31 25.71
N GLY A 28 -34.93 -43.78 25.26
CA GLY A 28 -36.24 -44.31 25.65
C GLY A 28 -37.31 -43.40 26.31
N VAL A 29 -38.33 -43.04 25.49
CA VAL A 29 -39.81 -43.04 25.69
C VAL A 29 -40.52 -42.22 26.81
N LEU A 30 -41.24 -41.20 26.32
CA LEU A 30 -42.59 -40.65 26.65
C LEU A 30 -43.35 -41.08 27.92
N ALA A 31 -43.77 -40.08 28.70
CA ALA A 31 -45.13 -39.99 29.27
C ALA A 31 -45.53 -38.52 29.50
N SER A 32 -46.66 -38.12 28.91
CA SER A 32 -47.25 -36.78 29.01
C SER A 32 -48.00 -36.62 30.33
N LEU A 33 -47.74 -35.54 31.08
CA LEU A 33 -48.71 -35.02 32.06
C LEU A 33 -48.68 -33.49 32.04
N LEU A 34 -49.82 -32.91 31.64
CA LEU A 34 -50.12 -31.49 31.63
C LEU A 34 -50.23 -31.00 33.08
N VAL A 35 -49.35 -30.09 33.51
CA VAL A 35 -49.52 -29.33 34.74
C VAL A 35 -49.40 -27.85 34.38
N ILE A 36 -50.49 -27.12 34.60
CA ILE A 36 -50.59 -25.67 34.46
C ILE A 36 -49.97 -25.06 35.72
N THR A 37 -48.93 -24.23 35.57
CA THR A 37 -48.41 -23.36 36.63
C THR A 37 -48.12 -21.94 36.09
N PRO A 38 -48.25 -20.91 36.94
CA PRO A 38 -48.45 -19.53 36.51
C PRO A 38 -47.15 -18.87 36.05
N GLY A 39 -47.27 -17.91 35.12
CA GLY A 39 -46.15 -17.23 34.48
C GLY A 39 -45.22 -16.51 35.46
N PRO A 40 -43.91 -16.42 35.16
CA PRO A 40 -43.00 -15.65 35.97
C PRO A 40 -43.11 -14.16 35.65
N ALA A 41 -42.99 -13.36 36.70
CA ALA A 41 -43.08 -11.92 36.72
C ALA A 41 -42.13 -11.22 35.73
N ALA A 42 -42.61 -10.12 35.15
CA ALA A 42 -41.81 -9.19 34.38
C ALA A 42 -40.70 -8.59 35.26
N ALA A 43 -39.47 -9.06 35.07
CA ALA A 43 -38.29 -8.32 35.47
C ALA A 43 -38.08 -7.20 34.43
N ALA A 44 -38.38 -5.96 34.82
CA ALA A 44 -38.00 -4.77 34.06
C ALA A 44 -36.47 -4.63 34.10
N GLY A 45 -35.80 -5.37 33.22
CA GLY A 45 -34.39 -5.18 32.92
C GLY A 45 -34.23 -3.87 32.17
N SER A 46 -33.84 -2.81 32.88
CA SER A 46 -33.35 -1.59 32.26
C SER A 46 -32.09 -1.93 31.47
N THR A 47 -32.24 -2.19 30.17
CA THR A 47 -31.11 -2.15 29.24
C THR A 47 -30.66 -0.71 29.18
N TRP A 48 -29.63 -0.38 29.97
CA TRP A 48 -28.86 0.83 29.75
C TRP A 48 -28.17 0.67 28.41
N VAL A 49 -28.79 1.18 27.35
CA VAL A 49 -28.06 1.58 26.16
C VAL A 49 -27.12 2.66 26.66
N VAL A 50 -25.84 2.32 26.86
CA VAL A 50 -24.79 3.32 26.97
C VAL A 50 -24.74 3.98 25.59
N ARG A 51 -25.58 5.00 25.40
CA ARG A 51 -25.37 5.97 24.34
C ARG A 51 -24.01 6.56 24.66
N GLY A 52 -23.03 6.36 23.78
CA GLY A 52 -21.82 7.18 23.81
C GLY A 52 -22.23 8.66 23.89
N PRO A 53 -21.42 9.52 24.53
CA PRO A 53 -21.77 10.93 24.67
C PRO A 53 -22.19 11.47 23.30
N ALA A 54 -23.36 12.10 23.23
CA ALA A 54 -23.83 12.72 22.00
C ALA A 54 -22.74 13.67 21.49
N ALA A 55 -22.33 13.51 20.24
CA ALA A 55 -21.26 14.30 19.64
C ALA A 55 -21.57 15.80 19.80
N HIS A 56 -20.84 16.47 20.68
CA HIS A 56 -21.00 17.90 20.92
C HIS A 56 -20.52 18.64 19.67
N THR A 57 -21.47 19.13 18.87
CA THR A 57 -21.16 19.84 17.63
C THR A 57 -21.09 21.34 17.88
N VAL A 58 -19.93 21.93 17.60
CA VAL A 58 -19.67 23.36 17.73
C VAL A 58 -19.52 23.96 16.34
N SER A 59 -20.40 24.87 15.95
CA SER A 59 -20.24 25.62 14.70
C SER A 59 -19.42 26.88 14.97
N VAL A 60 -18.43 27.15 14.12
CA VAL A 60 -17.56 28.33 14.19
C VAL A 60 -17.51 29.02 12.83
N ASP A 61 -17.33 30.34 12.81
CA ASP A 61 -17.32 31.15 11.58
C ASP A 61 -16.11 32.09 11.47
N SER A 62 -15.14 31.98 12.39
CA SER A 62 -13.88 32.74 12.41
C SER A 62 -12.72 31.89 12.90
N LEU A 63 -11.49 32.27 12.54
CA LEU A 63 -10.27 31.60 13.02
C LEU A 63 -10.12 31.64 14.54
N ALA A 64 -10.51 32.76 15.17
CA ALA A 64 -10.48 32.89 16.63
C ALA A 64 -11.48 31.93 17.31
N ALA A 65 -12.70 31.81 16.77
CA ALA A 65 -13.69 30.87 17.28
C ALA A 65 -13.25 29.41 17.05
N LEU A 66 -12.64 29.11 15.89
CA LEU A 66 -12.05 27.80 15.61
C LEU A 66 -10.97 27.45 16.63
N GLN A 67 -10.01 28.34 16.88
CA GLN A 67 -8.95 28.10 17.86
C GLN A 67 -9.54 27.88 19.26
N GLY A 68 -10.44 28.76 19.70
CA GLY A 68 -11.08 28.63 21.01
C GLY A 68 -11.88 27.33 21.16
N ALA A 69 -12.54 26.86 20.10
CA ALA A 69 -13.23 25.57 20.10
C ALA A 69 -12.27 24.39 20.17
N ILE A 70 -11.11 24.46 19.51
CA ILE A 70 -10.06 23.43 19.59
C ILE A 70 -9.51 23.36 21.03
N ASP A 71 -9.21 24.51 21.64
CA ASP A 71 -8.56 24.61 22.96
C ASP A 71 -9.36 23.91 24.08
N VAL A 72 -10.69 23.88 23.96
CA VAL A 72 -11.60 23.25 24.92
C VAL A 72 -12.19 21.92 24.44
N ALA A 73 -11.80 21.43 23.26
CA ALA A 73 -12.33 20.20 22.69
C ALA A 73 -12.01 18.98 23.56
N SER A 74 -13.03 18.15 23.78
CA SER A 74 -12.97 16.87 24.49
C SER A 74 -13.33 15.71 23.55
N PRO A 75 -13.05 14.44 23.91
CA PRO A 75 -13.38 13.29 23.07
C PRO A 75 -14.82 13.31 22.54
N GLY A 76 -14.99 13.11 21.23
CA GLY A 76 -16.28 13.17 20.54
C GLY A 76 -16.73 14.57 20.11
N THR A 77 -15.98 15.63 20.43
CA THR A 77 -16.29 16.99 19.95
C THR A 77 -16.17 17.06 18.44
N ARG A 78 -17.17 17.65 17.78
CA ARG A 78 -17.16 17.95 16.35
C ARG A 78 -17.19 19.46 16.13
N ILE A 79 -16.08 20.03 15.71
CA ILE A 79 -15.96 21.44 15.34
C ILE A 79 -16.25 21.57 13.85
N VAL A 80 -17.25 22.37 13.50
CA VAL A 80 -17.68 22.61 12.12
C VAL A 80 -17.41 24.05 11.74
N VAL A 81 -16.47 24.24 10.82
CA VAL A 81 -16.10 25.56 10.28
C VAL A 81 -17.06 25.91 9.16
N ARG A 82 -17.78 27.02 9.29
CA ARG A 82 -18.71 27.55 8.29
C ARG A 82 -17.99 27.78 6.95
N ALA A 83 -18.72 27.58 5.85
CA ALA A 83 -18.16 27.81 4.52
C ALA A 83 -17.59 29.23 4.38
N GLY A 84 -16.43 29.33 3.74
CA GLY A 84 -15.73 30.61 3.58
C GLY A 84 -14.25 30.44 3.26
N THR A 85 -13.61 31.57 2.97
CA THR A 85 -12.15 31.67 2.79
C THR A 85 -11.57 32.34 4.03
N TYR A 86 -10.57 31.71 4.63
CA TYR A 86 -9.92 32.17 5.85
C TYR A 86 -8.45 32.41 5.60
N ASP A 87 -8.00 33.65 5.78
CA ASP A 87 -6.60 34.02 5.69
C ASP A 87 -5.88 33.67 7.00
N VAL A 88 -5.11 32.58 6.98
CA VAL A 88 -4.41 32.03 8.13
C VAL A 88 -3.03 32.68 8.23
N THR A 89 -2.96 33.76 9.00
CA THR A 89 -1.71 34.48 9.29
C THR A 89 -0.92 33.84 10.44
N GLU A 90 -1.61 33.16 11.36
CA GLU A 90 -1.04 32.46 12.51
C GLU A 90 -1.47 30.99 12.53
N PRO A 91 -0.62 30.06 13.01
CA PRO A 91 -0.96 28.64 13.05
C PRO A 91 -2.24 28.32 13.82
N ILE A 92 -3.10 27.46 13.24
CA ILE A 92 -4.24 26.86 13.92
C ILE A 92 -3.72 25.66 14.71
N ARG A 93 -3.61 25.81 16.03
CA ARG A 93 -2.88 24.89 16.91
C ARG A 93 -3.80 23.79 17.45
N ILE A 94 -3.46 22.54 17.15
CA ILE A 94 -4.01 21.35 17.78
C ILE A 94 -2.95 20.82 18.74
N ALA A 95 -2.97 21.34 19.97
CA ALA A 95 -1.93 21.09 20.97
C ALA A 95 -2.51 20.37 22.20
N GLY A 96 -1.93 19.23 22.55
CA GLY A 96 -2.37 18.47 23.73
C GLY A 96 -3.83 18.00 23.63
N ARG A 97 -4.33 17.73 22.43
CA ARG A 97 -5.72 17.33 22.18
C ARG A 97 -5.80 15.84 21.94
N SER A 98 -6.51 15.14 22.82
CA SER A 98 -6.72 13.71 22.70
C SER A 98 -8.20 13.39 22.67
N GLY A 99 -8.66 12.85 21.55
CA GLY A 99 -9.92 12.13 21.47
C GLY A 99 -9.81 10.75 22.11
N ALA A 100 -10.72 9.84 21.75
CA ALA A 100 -10.65 8.44 22.14
C ALA A 100 -10.99 7.53 20.95
N PRO A 101 -10.60 6.24 21.00
CA PRO A 101 -11.14 5.23 20.08
C PRO A 101 -12.66 5.31 20.00
N GLY A 102 -13.21 5.46 18.80
CA GLY A 102 -14.66 5.60 18.57
C GLY A 102 -15.27 6.96 18.94
N ALA A 103 -14.50 7.87 19.54
CA ALA A 103 -14.90 9.25 19.86
C ALA A 103 -13.75 10.24 19.58
N PRO A 104 -13.30 10.37 18.32
CA PRO A 104 -12.25 11.31 17.97
C PRO A 104 -12.72 12.76 18.13
N ILE A 105 -11.79 13.69 18.27
CA ILE A 105 -12.05 15.11 18.05
C ILE A 105 -12.05 15.35 16.54
N VAL A 106 -13.14 15.89 15.98
CA VAL A 106 -13.26 16.12 14.55
C VAL A 106 -13.26 17.62 14.27
N VAL A 107 -12.26 18.09 13.54
CA VAL A 107 -12.20 19.46 12.99
C VAL A 107 -12.56 19.36 11.52
N ALA A 108 -13.71 19.89 11.13
CA ALA A 108 -14.24 19.70 9.80
C ALA A 108 -14.75 20.99 9.15
N ALA A 109 -14.58 21.09 7.84
CA ALA A 109 -15.35 22.01 7.02
C ALA A 109 -16.86 21.67 7.08
N GLU A 110 -17.72 22.68 7.01
CA GLU A 110 -19.18 22.54 6.95
C GLU A 110 -19.62 21.60 5.84
N ARG A 111 -19.01 21.74 4.67
CA ARG A 111 -19.11 20.84 3.53
C ARG A 111 -17.71 20.63 2.96
N VAL A 112 -17.44 19.42 2.47
CA VAL A 112 -16.15 19.10 1.83
C VAL A 112 -15.85 20.11 0.72
N GLY A 113 -14.68 20.74 0.79
CA GLY A 113 -14.22 21.77 -0.14
C GLY A 113 -14.81 23.16 0.06
N ALA A 114 -15.73 23.36 1.03
CA ALA A 114 -16.39 24.65 1.23
C ALA A 114 -15.64 25.63 2.15
N VAL A 115 -14.57 25.17 2.81
CA VAL A 115 -13.69 25.99 3.63
C VAL A 115 -12.30 25.99 3.02
N GLU A 116 -11.86 27.17 2.58
CA GLU A 116 -10.51 27.37 2.08
C GLU A 116 -9.64 28.04 3.14
N LEU A 117 -8.48 27.45 3.42
CA LEU A 117 -7.46 28.01 4.30
C LEU A 117 -6.30 28.52 3.42
N THR A 118 -6.22 29.84 3.30
CA THR A 118 -5.15 30.57 2.57
C THR A 118 -4.13 31.12 3.57
N GLY A 119 -3.13 31.85 3.07
CA GLY A 119 -2.22 32.63 3.91
C GLY A 119 -0.87 31.97 4.16
N ALA A 120 -0.16 32.45 5.18
CA ALA A 120 1.20 32.02 5.48
C ALA A 120 1.26 30.74 6.32
N ALA A 121 0.23 30.46 7.10
CA ALA A 121 0.19 29.36 8.06
C ALA A 121 -1.00 28.42 7.83
N GLY A 122 -1.05 27.33 8.59
CA GLY A 122 -2.07 26.29 8.49
C GLY A 122 -2.26 25.58 9.82
N PHE A 123 -2.70 24.32 9.79
CA PHE A 123 -2.79 23.50 11.00
C PHE A 123 -1.41 23.09 11.50
N THR A 124 -1.20 23.16 12.81
CA THR A 124 -0.08 22.51 13.49
C THR A 124 -0.60 21.51 14.52
N VAL A 125 0.04 20.35 14.61
CA VAL A 125 -0.31 19.29 15.55
C VAL A 125 0.85 19.09 16.51
N THR A 126 0.58 18.99 17.81
CA THR A 126 1.56 18.62 18.84
C THR A 126 0.89 17.82 19.95
N ASN A 127 1.57 16.78 20.44
CA ASN A 127 1.14 15.94 21.57
C ASN A 127 -0.36 15.58 21.53
N SER A 128 -0.84 15.12 20.37
CA SER A 128 -2.28 14.95 20.12
C SER A 128 -2.60 13.55 19.59
N SER A 129 -3.81 13.06 19.88
CA SER A 129 -4.25 11.75 19.40
C SER A 129 -5.74 11.64 19.12
N TYR A 130 -6.14 10.73 18.23
CA TYR A 130 -7.55 10.55 17.84
C TYR A 130 -8.20 11.87 17.38
N VAL A 131 -7.52 12.57 16.47
CA VAL A 131 -7.99 13.81 15.85
C VAL A 131 -8.23 13.58 14.36
N VAL A 132 -9.32 14.10 13.84
CA VAL A 132 -9.67 14.04 12.41
C VAL A 132 -9.68 15.46 11.82
N LEU A 133 -8.86 15.70 10.80
CA LEU A 133 -8.86 16.89 9.97
C LEU A 133 -9.61 16.61 8.67
N ARG A 134 -10.76 17.25 8.46
CA ARG A 134 -11.68 16.85 7.39
C ARG A 134 -12.23 17.97 6.51
N GLY A 135 -12.12 17.80 5.20
CA GLY A 135 -12.96 18.53 4.25
C GLY A 135 -12.43 19.89 3.79
N PHE A 136 -11.20 20.27 4.13
CA PHE A 136 -10.65 21.58 3.83
C PHE A 136 -10.04 21.67 2.43
N ARG A 137 -10.10 22.84 1.81
CA ARG A 137 -9.19 23.23 0.72
C ARG A 137 -8.01 23.96 1.35
N LEU A 138 -6.81 23.42 1.18
CA LEU A 138 -5.57 23.91 1.77
C LEU A 138 -4.72 24.53 0.66
N THR A 139 -4.62 25.86 0.68
CA THR A 139 -3.86 26.70 -0.27
C THR A 139 -2.90 27.65 0.44
N HIS A 140 -2.67 27.43 1.73
CA HIS A 140 -1.70 28.15 2.54
C HIS A 140 -0.26 27.69 2.28
N ARG A 141 0.73 28.45 2.76
CA ARG A 141 2.16 28.20 2.47
C ARG A 141 2.87 27.20 3.39
N SER A 142 2.24 26.74 4.47
CA SER A 142 2.92 25.87 5.45
C SER A 142 2.72 24.37 5.20
N THR A 143 3.77 23.58 5.43
CA THR A 143 3.70 22.11 5.57
C THR A 143 2.78 21.69 6.72
N LEU A 144 1.85 20.75 6.48
CA LEU A 144 1.15 20.06 7.56
C LEU A 144 2.05 18.95 8.10
N ARG A 145 2.43 19.02 9.38
CA ARG A 145 3.25 18.00 10.04
C ARG A 145 2.46 17.27 11.12
N ILE A 146 2.50 15.93 11.08
CA ILE A 146 2.07 15.06 12.17
C ILE A 146 3.32 14.60 12.92
N PRO A 147 3.70 15.24 14.04
CA PRO A 147 4.95 14.94 14.75
C PRO A 147 4.91 13.57 15.44
N ALA A 148 6.09 13.09 15.84
CA ALA A 148 6.27 11.79 16.50
C ALA A 148 5.57 11.66 17.87
N ASP A 149 5.29 12.78 18.53
CA ASP A 149 4.52 12.81 19.79
C ASP A 149 3.01 12.73 19.59
N SER A 150 2.56 12.56 18.34
CA SER A 150 1.15 12.48 17.96
C SER A 150 0.86 11.16 17.23
N SER A 151 -0.32 10.59 17.46
CA SER A 151 -0.70 9.29 16.86
C SER A 151 -2.20 9.19 16.61
N HIS A 152 -2.66 8.25 15.79
CA HIS A 152 -4.10 8.09 15.50
C HIS A 152 -4.72 9.38 14.94
N ILE A 153 -3.94 10.14 14.17
CA ILE A 153 -4.41 11.32 13.45
C ILE A 153 -4.93 10.86 12.10
N ARG A 154 -6.10 11.36 11.72
CA ARG A 154 -6.68 11.12 10.40
C ARG A 154 -6.76 12.41 9.61
N VAL A 155 -6.11 12.43 8.45
CA VAL A 155 -6.21 13.52 7.48
C VAL A 155 -7.08 13.03 6.34
N THR A 156 -8.31 13.53 6.23
CA THR A 156 -9.29 12.97 5.31
C THR A 156 -10.09 13.98 4.50
N ARG A 157 -10.34 13.69 3.22
CA ARG A 157 -11.21 14.51 2.38
C ARG A 157 -10.75 15.96 2.21
N ASN A 158 -9.44 16.21 2.27
CA ASN A 158 -8.88 17.53 2.04
C ASN A 158 -8.35 17.65 0.60
N HIS A 159 -8.30 18.88 0.09
CA HIS A 159 -7.65 19.20 -1.17
C HIS A 159 -6.40 20.03 -0.88
N PHE A 160 -5.22 19.47 -1.12
CA PHE A 160 -3.93 20.13 -1.01
C PHE A 160 -3.52 20.69 -2.37
N GLU A 161 -3.27 21.99 -2.39
CA GLU A 161 -2.71 22.72 -3.53
C GLU A 161 -1.88 23.87 -2.94
N LEU A 162 -0.82 23.51 -2.21
CA LEU A 162 0.00 24.50 -1.51
C LEU A 162 0.89 25.24 -2.52
N PRO A 163 0.98 26.57 -2.45
CA PRO A 163 1.83 27.37 -3.32
C PRO A 163 3.30 26.92 -3.23
N ALA A 164 3.97 26.94 -4.39
CA ALA A 164 5.32 26.44 -4.58
C ALA A 164 6.32 27.08 -3.61
N ALA A 165 6.88 26.25 -2.72
CA ALA A 165 8.12 26.48 -2.00
C ALA A 165 9.02 25.26 -2.20
N ASP A 166 10.22 25.48 -2.75
CA ASP A 166 11.13 24.38 -3.10
C ASP A 166 11.63 23.65 -1.86
N GLY A 167 11.57 22.32 -1.90
CA GLY A 167 12.03 21.42 -0.84
C GLY A 167 10.96 21.06 0.19
N ASP A 168 9.88 21.84 0.31
CA ASP A 168 8.84 21.60 1.31
C ASP A 168 8.00 20.36 0.97
N HIS A 169 7.53 19.64 2.00
CA HIS A 169 6.57 18.55 1.81
C HIS A 169 5.17 19.07 2.13
N TRP A 170 4.13 18.62 1.44
CA TRP A 170 2.78 19.13 1.76
C TRP A 170 2.22 18.52 3.05
N LEU A 171 2.43 17.21 3.21
CA LEU A 171 2.12 16.47 4.43
C LEU A 171 3.34 15.64 4.84
N ASN A 172 3.86 15.89 6.04
CA ASN A 172 4.91 15.07 6.65
C ASN A 172 4.39 14.32 7.88
N VAL A 173 4.61 13.01 7.92
CA VAL A 173 4.16 12.11 8.98
C VAL A 173 5.38 11.52 9.70
N ASP A 174 5.51 11.91 10.97
CA ASP A 174 6.49 11.36 11.90
C ASP A 174 5.83 10.52 13.02
N GLY A 175 4.53 10.72 13.24
CA GLY A 175 3.70 9.97 14.18
C GLY A 175 3.29 8.58 13.71
N ASN A 176 2.94 7.71 14.66
CA ASN A 176 2.46 6.36 14.38
C ASN A 176 0.94 6.33 14.18
N ASP A 177 0.43 5.28 13.52
CA ASP A 177 -1.01 4.99 13.40
C ASP A 177 -1.79 6.12 12.70
N VAL A 178 -1.14 6.81 11.76
CA VAL A 178 -1.77 7.90 11.00
C VAL A 178 -2.54 7.32 9.80
N GLU A 179 -3.76 7.82 9.59
CA GLU A 179 -4.58 7.51 8.42
C GLU A 179 -4.60 8.74 7.50
N VAL A 180 -4.19 8.56 6.25
CA VAL A 180 -4.24 9.60 5.21
C VAL A 180 -5.14 9.07 4.10
N ASP A 181 -6.37 9.58 4.02
CA ASP A 181 -7.37 8.99 3.14
C ASP A 181 -8.28 9.97 2.41
N HIS A 182 -8.72 9.61 1.20
CA HIS A 182 -9.66 10.43 0.43
C HIS A 182 -9.18 11.87 0.22
N ASN A 183 -7.88 12.16 0.24
CA ASN A 183 -7.39 13.51 -0.06
C ASN A 183 -7.05 13.63 -1.54
N THR A 184 -7.03 14.87 -2.04
CA THR A 184 -6.39 15.19 -3.32
C THR A 184 -5.11 15.98 -3.05
N PHE A 185 -4.01 15.59 -3.68
CA PHE A 185 -2.77 16.37 -3.77
C PHE A 185 -2.55 16.67 -5.26
N ALA A 186 -2.69 17.93 -5.68
CA ALA A 186 -2.75 18.28 -7.10
C ALA A 186 -1.86 19.46 -7.51
N ASN A 187 -1.35 19.42 -8.75
CA ASN A 187 -0.75 20.56 -9.46
C ASN A 187 0.57 21.09 -8.86
N ARG A 188 1.41 20.23 -8.31
CA ARG A 188 2.75 20.65 -7.88
C ARG A 188 3.73 20.71 -9.05
N ALA A 189 4.35 21.88 -9.24
CA ALA A 189 5.31 22.12 -10.32
C ALA A 189 6.77 22.29 -9.84
N ASN A 190 7.00 22.21 -8.53
CA ASN A 190 8.26 22.61 -7.91
C ASN A 190 8.82 21.48 -7.03
N LEU A 191 10.08 21.60 -6.58
CA LEU A 191 10.77 20.55 -5.83
C LEU A 191 10.04 20.23 -4.51
N GLY A 192 9.85 18.95 -4.21
CA GLY A 192 9.40 18.40 -2.92
C GLY A 192 8.27 17.37 -3.05
N VAL A 193 7.99 16.66 -1.96
CA VAL A 193 7.09 15.50 -1.93
C VAL A 193 5.66 15.90 -1.57
N TYR A 194 4.62 15.25 -2.13
CA TYR A 194 3.25 15.44 -1.64
C TYR A 194 3.10 14.90 -0.21
N LEU A 195 3.41 13.61 -0.01
CA LEU A 195 3.30 12.91 1.26
C LEU A 195 4.62 12.22 1.65
N SER A 196 5.26 12.70 2.71
CA SER A 196 6.45 12.07 3.30
C SER A 196 6.09 11.32 4.57
N ILE A 197 6.46 10.05 4.66
CA ILE A 197 6.35 9.22 5.87
C ILE A 197 7.76 9.01 6.39
N SER A 198 8.18 9.82 7.36
CA SER A 198 9.57 9.87 7.77
C SER A 198 9.79 9.18 9.12
N GLY A 199 8.92 9.43 10.11
CA GLY A 199 9.09 8.93 11.49
C GLY A 199 10.05 9.77 12.35
N PRO A 200 10.16 9.46 13.66
CA PRO A 200 11.13 10.11 14.55
C PRO A 200 12.58 9.80 14.17
N ASP A 201 13.54 10.49 14.77
CA ASP A 201 14.96 10.13 14.64
C ASP A 201 15.20 8.71 15.17
N GLY A 202 16.02 7.94 14.46
CA GLY A 202 16.34 6.55 14.82
C GLY A 202 15.21 5.54 14.60
N ASP A 203 14.10 5.92 13.95
CA ASP A 203 13.07 4.97 13.49
C ASP A 203 12.27 5.54 12.30
N VAL A 204 11.26 4.81 11.83
CA VAL A 204 10.25 5.24 10.84
C VAL A 204 8.85 5.16 11.44
N ALA A 205 7.94 6.03 10.98
CA ALA A 205 6.53 6.03 11.39
C ALA A 205 5.88 4.66 11.12
N LYS A 206 5.15 4.13 12.10
CA LYS A 206 4.57 2.80 12.06
C LYS A 206 3.12 2.80 11.65
N ARG A 207 2.70 1.78 10.89
CA ARG A 207 1.30 1.45 10.60
C ARG A 207 0.53 2.64 10.02
N THR A 208 1.20 3.45 9.21
CA THR A 208 0.51 4.50 8.45
C THR A 208 -0.36 3.83 7.39
N TRP A 209 -1.63 4.22 7.31
CA TRP A 209 -2.55 3.73 6.30
C TRP A 209 -2.87 4.84 5.31
N ILE A 210 -2.47 4.65 4.05
CA ILE A 210 -2.59 5.63 2.97
C ILE A 210 -3.52 5.06 1.92
N HIS A 211 -4.74 5.58 1.84
CA HIS A 211 -5.72 4.99 0.92
C HIS A 211 -6.75 5.93 0.29
N HIS A 212 -7.20 5.59 -0.91
CA HIS A 212 -8.22 6.36 -1.63
C HIS A 212 -7.83 7.82 -1.89
N ASN A 213 -6.54 8.14 -1.87
CA ASN A 213 -6.06 9.48 -2.21
C ASN A 213 -5.87 9.62 -3.73
N TYR A 214 -6.05 10.85 -4.21
CA TYR A 214 -5.78 11.24 -5.58
C TYR A 214 -4.52 12.10 -5.64
N PHE A 215 -3.44 11.55 -6.19
CA PHE A 215 -2.22 12.29 -6.49
C PHE A 215 -2.22 12.65 -7.96
N PHE A 216 -2.33 13.94 -8.25
CA PHE A 216 -2.57 14.42 -9.60
C PHE A 216 -1.51 15.43 -10.03
N HIS A 217 -1.02 15.27 -11.26
CA HIS A 217 -0.34 16.32 -12.01
C HIS A 217 0.83 16.97 -11.26
N HIS A 218 1.86 16.17 -11.00
CA HIS A 218 3.14 16.67 -10.51
C HIS A 218 4.05 16.91 -11.71
N THR A 219 4.54 18.12 -11.95
CA THR A 219 5.22 18.51 -13.20
C THR A 219 6.63 19.06 -12.99
N TYR A 220 7.19 18.92 -11.80
CA TYR A 220 8.58 19.25 -11.52
C TYR A 220 9.53 18.62 -12.55
N GLY A 221 10.32 19.44 -13.23
CA GLY A 221 11.22 19.00 -14.29
C GLY A 221 12.66 18.76 -13.85
N GLY A 222 12.94 18.75 -12.54
CA GLY A 222 14.28 18.45 -12.02
C GLY A 222 14.53 16.96 -11.82
N ASP A 223 15.74 16.61 -11.40
CA ASP A 223 16.21 15.21 -11.42
C ASP A 223 15.72 14.35 -10.25
N ASN A 224 15.47 14.96 -9.07
CA ASN A 224 15.16 14.21 -7.84
C ASN A 224 14.32 15.06 -6.87
N GLY A 225 13.42 14.41 -6.14
CA GLY A 225 12.69 15.01 -5.03
C GLY A 225 11.28 15.46 -5.38
N GLY A 226 10.73 15.01 -6.50
CA GLY A 226 9.34 15.27 -6.93
C GLY A 226 8.40 14.08 -6.68
N GLU A 227 8.72 13.21 -5.71
CA GLU A 227 7.95 12.01 -5.44
C GLU A 227 6.55 12.36 -4.91
N PRO A 228 5.46 11.76 -5.41
CA PRO A 228 4.16 11.84 -4.75
C PRO A 228 4.19 11.27 -3.33
N ILE A 229 4.74 10.05 -3.15
CA ILE A 229 4.92 9.45 -1.84
C ILE A 229 6.39 9.10 -1.63
N ARG A 230 6.94 9.51 -0.48
CA ARG A 230 8.20 8.98 0.03
C ARG A 230 7.98 8.28 1.36
N LEU A 231 8.14 6.96 1.37
CA LEU A 231 7.89 6.08 2.51
C LEU A 231 9.20 5.65 3.17
N GLY A 232 9.69 6.48 4.09
CA GLY A 232 10.98 6.35 4.76
C GLY A 232 12.07 7.23 4.15
N LEU A 233 13.32 6.95 4.51
CA LEU A 233 14.53 7.63 4.05
C LEU A 233 15.65 6.60 3.95
N SER A 234 16.69 6.85 3.15
CA SER A 234 17.83 5.91 3.04
C SER A 234 18.46 5.59 4.40
N SER A 235 18.59 6.58 5.28
CA SER A 235 19.09 6.40 6.67
C SER A 235 18.15 5.58 7.57
N LYS A 236 16.94 5.26 7.10
CA LYS A 236 15.89 4.54 7.83
C LYS A 236 15.50 3.23 7.16
N GLN A 237 16.26 2.80 6.15
CA GLN A 237 15.92 1.66 5.29
C GLN A 237 15.71 0.34 6.05
N SER A 238 16.45 0.13 7.13
CA SER A 238 16.39 -1.09 7.95
C SER A 238 15.17 -1.16 8.86
N TYR A 239 14.47 -0.05 9.10
CA TYR A 239 13.32 -0.02 9.99
C TYR A 239 12.03 -0.48 9.30
N SER A 240 11.28 -1.34 9.98
CA SER A 240 9.99 -1.83 9.53
C SER A 240 8.90 -0.79 9.77
N ALA A 241 8.34 -0.20 8.71
CA ALA A 241 7.25 0.78 8.85
C ALA A 241 5.87 0.09 8.99
N TYR A 242 5.70 -1.11 8.44
CA TYR A 242 4.39 -1.78 8.41
C TYR A 242 3.29 -0.90 7.81
N ALA A 243 3.66 0.02 6.90
CA ALA A 243 2.70 0.91 6.27
C ALA A 243 1.92 0.16 5.19
N VAL A 244 0.69 0.61 4.97
CA VAL A 244 -0.17 0.10 3.89
C VAL A 244 -0.50 1.27 2.97
N VAL A 245 -0.04 1.18 1.72
CA VAL A 245 -0.37 2.10 0.63
C VAL A 245 -1.32 1.36 -0.29
N GLU A 246 -2.62 1.65 -0.21
CA GLU A 246 -3.61 0.93 -1.01
C GLU A 246 -4.71 1.78 -1.62
N ASN A 247 -5.21 1.35 -2.78
CA ASN A 247 -6.35 2.00 -3.42
C ASN A 247 -6.16 3.50 -3.68
N ASN A 248 -4.94 3.95 -4.00
CA ASN A 248 -4.67 5.33 -4.40
C ASN A 248 -4.54 5.44 -5.92
N LEU A 249 -4.92 6.59 -6.47
CA LEU A 249 -4.73 6.93 -7.88
C LEU A 249 -3.59 7.94 -8.02
N PHE A 250 -2.64 7.61 -8.88
CA PHE A 250 -1.53 8.45 -9.30
C PHE A 250 -1.71 8.74 -10.79
N ASP A 251 -2.08 9.96 -11.11
CA ASP A 251 -2.41 10.38 -12.48
C ASP A 251 -1.51 11.54 -12.88
N GLN A 252 -0.75 11.37 -13.97
CA GLN A 252 0.21 12.35 -14.47
C GLN A 252 1.20 12.84 -13.41
N VAL A 253 1.68 11.93 -12.56
CA VAL A 253 2.72 12.22 -11.56
C VAL A 253 4.11 12.13 -12.21
N ASN A 254 4.49 13.23 -12.84
CA ASN A 254 5.66 13.33 -13.72
C ASN A 254 6.84 14.08 -13.09
N GLY A 255 6.77 14.36 -11.78
CA GLY A 255 7.78 15.10 -11.04
C GLY A 255 9.06 14.34 -10.75
N ASP A 256 8.99 13.01 -10.76
CA ASP A 256 10.07 12.11 -10.38
C ASP A 256 9.82 10.73 -11.01
N PRO A 257 10.87 9.97 -11.38
CA PRO A 257 10.70 8.56 -11.76
C PRO A 257 10.11 7.66 -10.66
N GLU A 258 9.99 8.14 -9.42
CA GLU A 258 9.44 7.41 -8.27
C GLU A 258 8.07 7.97 -7.86
N ALA A 259 6.97 7.39 -8.37
CA ALA A 259 5.60 7.73 -7.92
C ALA A 259 5.40 7.34 -6.44
N ILE A 260 5.87 6.14 -6.09
CA ILE A 260 5.93 5.65 -4.70
C ILE A 260 7.37 5.24 -4.44
N SER A 261 8.11 6.08 -3.71
CA SER A 261 9.49 5.81 -3.30
C SER A 261 9.52 5.15 -1.93
N VAL A 262 9.72 3.84 -1.88
CA VAL A 262 9.80 3.07 -0.63
C VAL A 262 11.25 3.01 -0.17
N LYS A 263 11.49 3.54 1.02
CA LYS A 263 12.80 3.66 1.68
C LYS A 263 12.73 3.16 3.13
N SER A 264 12.00 2.07 3.33
CA SER A 264 11.76 1.38 4.61
C SER A 264 11.34 -0.07 4.35
N SER A 265 11.21 -0.87 5.42
CA SER A 265 10.96 -2.31 5.31
C SER A 265 9.53 -2.72 5.71
N ASP A 266 9.15 -3.93 5.30
CA ASP A 266 7.93 -4.63 5.73
C ASP A 266 6.61 -3.89 5.41
N ASN A 267 6.57 -3.17 4.29
CA ASN A 267 5.39 -2.43 3.82
C ASN A 267 4.52 -3.25 2.85
N ILE A 268 3.26 -2.85 2.73
CA ILE A 268 2.32 -3.37 1.72
C ILE A 268 1.93 -2.24 0.78
N ILE A 269 2.14 -2.44 -0.52
CA ILE A 269 1.76 -1.52 -1.59
C ILE A 269 0.81 -2.29 -2.52
N ARG A 270 -0.50 -2.01 -2.44
CA ARG A 270 -1.48 -2.84 -3.15
C ARG A 270 -2.66 -2.11 -3.78
N SER A 271 -3.20 -2.64 -4.87
CA SER A 271 -4.42 -2.12 -5.50
C SER A 271 -4.37 -0.62 -5.84
N ASN A 272 -3.17 -0.06 -6.03
CA ASN A 272 -3.01 1.31 -6.50
C ASN A 272 -3.11 1.34 -8.03
N THR A 273 -3.52 2.48 -8.57
CA THR A 273 -3.52 2.74 -10.01
C THR A 273 -2.54 3.86 -10.31
N VAL A 274 -1.56 3.59 -11.16
CA VAL A 274 -0.64 4.58 -11.72
C VAL A 274 -0.97 4.69 -13.21
N VAL A 275 -1.37 5.87 -13.66
CA VAL A 275 -1.82 6.09 -15.04
C VAL A 275 -1.08 7.29 -15.65
N ASP A 276 -0.65 7.14 -16.91
CA ASP A 276 -0.01 8.18 -17.72
C ASP A 276 1.08 8.98 -17.00
N SER A 277 1.85 8.25 -16.19
CA SER A 277 2.87 8.82 -15.31
C SER A 277 4.27 8.39 -15.72
N VAL A 278 5.24 9.28 -15.52
CA VAL A 278 6.68 8.94 -15.53
C VAL A 278 7.05 8.16 -14.28
N GLY A 279 6.41 8.50 -13.14
CA GLY A 279 6.65 7.84 -11.87
C GLY A 279 6.27 6.36 -11.85
N SER A 280 7.12 5.55 -11.22
CA SER A 280 6.97 4.11 -11.01
C SER A 280 6.78 3.77 -9.53
N ILE A 281 6.35 2.54 -9.22
CA ILE A 281 6.49 2.01 -7.85
C ILE A 281 7.94 1.59 -7.68
N VAL A 282 8.67 2.23 -6.77
CA VAL A 282 10.10 1.97 -6.57
C VAL A 282 10.40 1.54 -5.14
N LEU A 283 10.83 0.28 -5.00
CA LEU A 283 11.45 -0.22 -3.77
C LEU A 283 12.91 0.24 -3.78
N ARG A 284 13.11 1.51 -3.38
CA ARG A 284 14.38 2.22 -3.53
C ARG A 284 15.39 1.81 -2.46
N HIS A 285 14.92 1.57 -1.24
CA HIS A 285 15.69 1.08 -0.10
C HIS A 285 14.80 0.28 0.86
N GLY A 286 15.42 -0.57 1.68
CA GLY A 286 14.74 -1.41 2.66
C GLY A 286 14.29 -2.74 2.07
N ASN A 287 13.77 -3.62 2.91
CA ASN A 287 13.64 -5.06 2.64
C ASN A 287 12.22 -5.56 2.94
N ARG A 288 11.85 -6.75 2.44
CA ARG A 288 10.62 -7.48 2.79
C ARG A 288 9.30 -6.74 2.49
N ASN A 289 9.35 -5.76 1.59
CA ASN A 289 8.17 -5.09 1.06
C ASN A 289 7.36 -6.01 0.13
N ARG A 290 6.04 -5.80 0.11
CA ARG A 290 5.09 -6.56 -0.71
C ARG A 290 4.33 -5.63 -1.64
N VAL A 291 4.51 -5.79 -2.95
CA VAL A 291 3.88 -5.02 -4.03
C VAL A 291 2.90 -5.91 -4.77
N GLU A 292 1.60 -5.67 -4.65
CA GLU A 292 0.58 -6.53 -5.26
C GLU A 292 -0.67 -5.92 -5.84
N GLY A 293 -1.16 -6.54 -6.92
CA GLY A 293 -2.46 -6.20 -7.47
C GLY A 293 -2.54 -4.74 -7.91
N ASN A 294 -1.41 -4.12 -8.26
CA ASN A 294 -1.38 -2.73 -8.73
C ASN A 294 -1.59 -2.68 -10.25
N PHE A 295 -2.23 -1.62 -10.71
CA PHE A 295 -2.39 -1.28 -12.12
C PHE A 295 -1.40 -0.18 -12.48
N LEU A 296 -0.52 -0.43 -13.45
CA LEU A 296 0.41 0.55 -13.99
C LEU A 296 0.19 0.66 -15.50
N LEU A 297 -0.41 1.75 -15.94
CA LEU A 297 -1.06 1.87 -17.25
C LEU A 297 -0.50 3.07 -18.00
N GLY A 298 0.13 2.81 -19.15
CA GLY A 298 0.69 3.86 -20.00
C GLY A 298 1.84 4.63 -19.35
N GLY A 299 2.11 5.82 -19.89
CA GLY A 299 3.24 6.67 -19.48
C GLY A 299 4.58 5.95 -19.62
N ARG A 300 5.44 6.11 -18.62
CA ARG A 300 6.69 5.34 -18.45
C ARG A 300 6.69 4.54 -17.13
N SER A 301 5.50 4.35 -16.56
CA SER A 301 5.30 3.73 -15.26
C SER A 301 5.64 2.23 -15.28
N GLY A 302 6.09 1.72 -14.14
CA GLY A 302 6.49 0.32 -13.97
C GLY A 302 6.82 0.03 -12.50
N ILE A 303 7.48 -1.09 -12.26
CA ILE A 303 7.95 -1.46 -10.92
C ILE A 303 9.47 -1.59 -10.96
N ARG A 304 10.18 -0.87 -10.08
CA ARG A 304 11.63 -0.99 -9.91
C ARG A 304 11.94 -1.41 -8.48
N PHE A 305 12.93 -2.28 -8.29
CA PHE A 305 13.30 -2.70 -6.95
C PHE A 305 14.80 -2.92 -6.76
N TYR A 306 15.20 -2.72 -5.51
CA TYR A 306 16.52 -2.98 -4.91
C TYR A 306 16.29 -3.68 -3.57
N GLY A 307 17.32 -4.25 -2.96
CA GLY A 307 17.19 -4.90 -1.65
C GLY A 307 16.42 -6.22 -1.67
N ASN A 308 16.10 -6.71 -0.50
CA ASN A 308 15.96 -8.15 -0.25
C ASN A 308 14.53 -8.60 0.04
N ASP A 309 14.27 -9.87 -0.28
CA ASP A 309 13.11 -10.64 0.21
C ASP A 309 11.75 -10.01 -0.14
N HIS A 310 11.70 -9.22 -1.22
CA HIS A 310 10.46 -8.60 -1.70
C HIS A 310 9.52 -9.60 -2.35
N GLN A 311 8.22 -9.32 -2.29
CA GLN A 311 7.20 -10.02 -3.06
C GLN A 311 6.52 -9.05 -4.02
N ILE A 312 6.75 -9.24 -5.32
CA ILE A 312 6.19 -8.43 -6.41
C ILE A 312 5.26 -9.35 -7.21
N VAL A 313 3.98 -9.34 -6.86
CA VAL A 313 3.04 -10.36 -7.34
C VAL A 313 1.68 -9.83 -7.78
N ASN A 314 1.06 -10.46 -8.76
CA ASN A 314 -0.28 -10.09 -9.26
C ASN A 314 -0.39 -8.66 -9.80
N ASN A 315 0.71 -8.00 -10.19
CA ASN A 315 0.63 -6.66 -10.75
C ASN A 315 0.34 -6.73 -12.25
N VAL A 316 -0.40 -5.73 -12.74
CA VAL A 316 -0.66 -5.53 -14.17
C VAL A 316 0.11 -4.30 -14.61
N VAL A 317 1.05 -4.47 -15.54
CA VAL A 317 1.76 -3.36 -16.19
C VAL A 317 1.50 -3.41 -17.68
N SER A 318 0.82 -2.39 -18.20
CA SER A 318 0.31 -2.39 -19.56
C SER A 318 0.62 -1.10 -20.31
N GLY A 319 1.14 -1.22 -21.52
CA GLY A 319 1.36 -0.09 -22.43
C GLY A 319 2.42 0.92 -21.97
N SER A 320 3.31 0.54 -21.04
CA SER A 320 4.38 1.43 -20.58
C SER A 320 5.38 1.68 -21.72
N ALA A 321 5.70 2.95 -21.98
CA ALA A 321 6.83 3.32 -22.85
C ALA A 321 8.19 3.09 -22.18
N GLY A 322 8.21 2.66 -20.91
CA GLY A 322 9.39 2.24 -20.16
C GLY A 322 9.50 0.72 -20.04
N SER A 323 10.16 0.27 -18.96
CA SER A 323 10.20 -1.15 -18.60
C SER A 323 9.02 -1.50 -17.69
N GLY A 324 8.37 -2.64 -17.91
CA GLY A 324 7.30 -3.11 -17.03
C GLY A 324 7.81 -3.38 -15.61
N ILE A 325 8.88 -4.19 -15.51
CA ILE A 325 9.61 -4.45 -14.27
C ILE A 325 11.11 -4.21 -14.48
N VAL A 326 11.73 -3.50 -13.55
CA VAL A 326 13.16 -3.26 -13.48
C VAL A 326 13.74 -3.97 -12.26
N ILE A 327 14.60 -4.94 -12.51
CA ILE A 327 15.41 -5.63 -11.50
C ILE A 327 16.68 -4.80 -11.30
N GLY A 328 16.86 -4.22 -10.12
CA GLY A 328 18.02 -3.38 -9.82
C GLY A 328 19.35 -4.13 -9.85
N SER A 329 20.44 -3.36 -9.95
CA SER A 329 21.80 -3.82 -9.63
C SER A 329 22.30 -3.08 -8.40
N GLY A 330 23.22 -3.68 -7.65
CA GLY A 330 23.72 -3.15 -6.39
C GLY A 330 25.07 -2.43 -6.53
N SER A 331 25.25 -1.41 -5.69
CA SER A 331 26.57 -0.88 -5.30
C SER A 331 27.04 -1.40 -3.95
N VAL A 332 26.13 -1.99 -3.18
CA VAL A 332 26.32 -2.53 -1.83
C VAL A 332 25.53 -3.83 -1.67
N VAL A 333 25.79 -4.55 -0.58
CA VAL A 333 25.15 -5.82 -0.20
C VAL A 333 24.66 -5.70 1.24
N ASP A 334 23.41 -6.06 1.49
CA ASP A 334 22.78 -6.07 2.83
C ASP A 334 22.98 -4.73 3.56
N ASP A 335 22.75 -3.64 2.84
CA ASP A 335 23.01 -2.30 3.35
C ASP A 335 21.99 -1.88 4.41
N THR A 336 22.49 -1.18 5.42
CA THR A 336 21.70 -0.70 6.55
C THR A 336 21.92 0.78 6.85
N ALA A 337 22.90 1.42 6.19
CA ALA A 337 23.36 2.75 6.60
C ALA A 337 23.74 3.68 5.44
N SER A 338 24.06 3.16 4.25
CA SER A 338 24.48 3.97 3.12
C SER A 338 23.31 4.48 2.26
N THR A 339 23.61 5.33 1.28
CA THR A 339 22.68 5.76 0.22
C THR A 339 22.81 4.92 -1.06
N GLY A 340 23.72 3.94 -1.05
CA GLY A 340 23.92 2.99 -2.13
C GLY A 340 22.67 2.15 -2.40
N ASN A 341 22.56 1.66 -3.64
CA ASN A 341 21.51 0.70 -3.97
C ASN A 341 21.97 -0.67 -3.53
N ASP A 342 21.17 -1.32 -2.68
CA ASP A 342 21.42 -2.71 -2.32
C ASP A 342 21.10 -3.62 -3.52
N ARG A 343 21.94 -4.61 -3.78
CA ARG A 343 21.61 -5.58 -4.82
C ARG A 343 20.33 -6.32 -4.44
N PRO A 344 19.47 -6.68 -5.39
CA PRO A 344 18.33 -7.52 -5.07
C PRO A 344 18.74 -8.95 -4.71
N ASP A 345 18.44 -9.41 -3.49
CA ASP A 345 18.62 -10.79 -3.07
C ASP A 345 17.29 -11.45 -2.66
N ARG A 346 17.00 -12.66 -3.18
CA ARG A 346 15.83 -13.48 -2.82
C ARG A 346 14.46 -12.82 -3.07
N VAL A 347 14.38 -11.93 -4.06
CA VAL A 347 13.12 -11.29 -4.45
C VAL A 347 12.27 -12.27 -5.27
N THR A 348 10.98 -12.33 -4.97
CA THR A 348 10.00 -13.09 -5.78
C THR A 348 9.22 -12.14 -6.67
N VAL A 349 9.38 -12.29 -7.99
CA VAL A 349 8.61 -11.63 -9.04
C VAL A 349 7.71 -12.69 -9.69
N ALA A 350 6.46 -12.79 -9.26
CA ALA A 350 5.60 -13.87 -9.71
C ALA A 350 4.15 -13.50 -9.98
N PHE A 351 3.51 -14.21 -10.91
CA PHE A 351 2.09 -13.97 -11.23
C PHE A 351 1.80 -12.55 -11.70
N ASN A 352 2.75 -11.84 -12.33
CA ASN A 352 2.47 -10.53 -12.92
C ASN A 352 2.02 -10.69 -14.38
N THR A 353 1.22 -9.74 -14.86
CA THR A 353 0.80 -9.66 -16.28
C THR A 353 1.40 -8.39 -16.89
N LEU A 354 2.36 -8.57 -17.80
CA LEU A 354 3.10 -7.51 -18.47
C LEU A 354 2.75 -7.52 -19.95
N VAL A 355 2.03 -6.49 -20.44
CA VAL A 355 1.47 -6.48 -21.80
C VAL A 355 1.79 -5.18 -22.53
N GLY A 356 2.35 -5.28 -23.73
CA GLY A 356 2.55 -4.12 -24.61
C GLY A 356 3.51 -3.06 -24.07
N ASN A 357 4.39 -3.42 -23.13
CA ASN A 357 5.43 -2.53 -22.62
C ASN A 357 6.60 -2.47 -23.61
N ALA A 358 7.30 -1.34 -23.69
CA ALA A 358 8.45 -1.16 -24.58
C ALA A 358 9.55 -2.21 -24.29
N VAL A 359 9.80 -2.48 -23.01
CA VAL A 359 10.51 -3.66 -22.53
C VAL A 359 9.72 -4.26 -21.38
N SER A 360 9.60 -5.58 -21.29
CA SER A 360 8.78 -6.17 -20.22
C SER A 360 9.55 -6.31 -18.92
N ILE A 361 10.69 -7.01 -18.91
CA ILE A 361 11.56 -7.14 -17.73
C ILE A 361 12.98 -6.74 -18.09
N THR A 362 13.59 -5.87 -17.30
CA THR A 362 14.94 -5.37 -17.53
C THR A 362 15.78 -5.46 -16.25
N GLY A 363 16.97 -6.04 -16.31
CA GLY A 363 17.99 -5.90 -15.30
C GLY A 363 18.80 -4.62 -15.49
N GLU A 364 19.14 -3.93 -14.42
CA GLU A 364 20.03 -2.77 -14.51
C GLU A 364 21.49 -3.20 -14.72
N GLY A 365 22.18 -2.54 -15.66
CA GLY A 365 23.57 -2.81 -15.99
C GLY A 365 24.57 -1.79 -15.44
N ASN A 366 24.14 -0.81 -14.65
CA ASN A 366 24.93 0.36 -14.29
C ASN A 366 25.71 0.26 -12.97
N ARG A 367 25.50 -0.77 -12.12
CA ARG A 367 26.22 -0.94 -10.85
C ARG A 367 26.89 -2.31 -10.71
N PRO A 368 28.03 -2.43 -10.01
CA PRO A 368 28.92 -3.58 -10.11
C PRO A 368 28.33 -4.94 -9.69
N LEU A 369 27.27 -4.96 -8.88
CA LEU A 369 26.72 -6.18 -8.30
C LEU A 369 25.43 -6.58 -9.01
N GLU A 370 25.43 -7.77 -9.58
CA GLU A 370 24.27 -8.46 -10.13
C GLU A 370 23.29 -8.92 -9.02
N PRO A 371 22.00 -9.09 -9.32
CA PRO A 371 21.02 -9.61 -8.37
C PRO A 371 21.23 -11.12 -8.12
N HIS A 372 20.94 -11.60 -6.90
CA HIS A 372 21.06 -13.01 -6.53
C HIS A 372 19.74 -13.66 -6.09
N ASP A 373 19.64 -14.98 -6.33
CA ASP A 373 18.66 -15.89 -5.75
C ASP A 373 17.19 -15.46 -5.93
N CYS A 374 16.91 -14.62 -6.93
CA CYS A 374 15.56 -14.15 -7.20
C CYS A 374 14.77 -15.24 -7.95
N VAL A 375 13.46 -15.23 -7.74
CA VAL A 375 12.53 -16.11 -8.43
C VAL A 375 11.69 -15.26 -9.38
N VAL A 376 11.77 -15.54 -10.68
CA VAL A 376 10.91 -14.91 -11.68
C VAL A 376 10.00 -15.98 -12.29
N ALA A 377 8.76 -16.05 -11.80
CA ALA A 377 7.92 -17.22 -12.01
C ALA A 377 6.47 -16.93 -12.35
N ASN A 378 5.88 -17.75 -13.21
CA ASN A 378 4.45 -17.70 -13.51
C ASN A 378 3.95 -16.31 -13.94
N ASN A 379 4.79 -15.52 -14.62
CA ASN A 379 4.37 -14.24 -15.19
C ASN A 379 3.86 -14.45 -16.62
N ILE A 380 2.86 -13.67 -17.03
CA ILE A 380 2.51 -13.50 -18.44
C ILE A 380 3.27 -12.29 -18.97
N VAL A 381 4.01 -12.49 -20.05
CA VAL A 381 4.82 -11.44 -20.68
C VAL A 381 4.53 -11.44 -22.17
N SER A 382 3.80 -10.42 -22.64
CA SER A 382 3.38 -10.29 -24.03
C SER A 382 3.80 -8.93 -24.58
N GLY A 383 4.51 -8.90 -25.70
CA GLY A 383 5.00 -7.66 -26.30
C GLY A 383 5.37 -7.84 -27.76
N SER A 384 5.85 -6.78 -28.40
CA SER A 384 6.21 -6.79 -29.83
C SER A 384 7.59 -6.17 -30.10
N GLY A 385 8.41 -6.03 -29.05
CA GLY A 385 9.76 -5.47 -29.13
C GLY A 385 10.78 -6.45 -29.68
N THR A 386 12.07 -6.06 -29.65
CA THR A 386 13.18 -6.91 -30.09
C THR A 386 13.40 -8.12 -29.18
N GLN A 387 13.12 -7.96 -27.88
CA GLN A 387 13.08 -9.03 -26.90
C GLN A 387 12.20 -8.65 -25.71
N LEU A 388 11.70 -9.65 -24.99
CA LEU A 388 10.84 -9.46 -23.82
C LEU A 388 11.65 -9.17 -22.54
N VAL A 389 12.82 -9.80 -22.40
CA VAL A 389 13.67 -9.68 -21.21
C VAL A 389 15.10 -9.35 -21.57
N THR A 390 15.71 -8.43 -20.81
CA THR A 390 17.12 -8.05 -20.94
C THR A 390 17.82 -8.08 -19.58
N MET A 391 18.93 -8.79 -19.42
CA MET A 391 19.70 -8.95 -18.18
C MET A 391 21.20 -8.69 -18.41
N PRO A 392 21.63 -7.42 -18.52
CA PRO A 392 22.95 -7.04 -19.02
C PRO A 392 24.12 -7.36 -18.08
N ARG A 393 23.88 -7.57 -16.78
CA ARG A 393 24.92 -7.96 -15.80
C ARG A 393 24.93 -9.44 -15.45
N GLY A 394 24.07 -10.23 -16.10
CA GLY A 394 23.78 -11.58 -15.67
C GLY A 394 23.03 -11.60 -14.33
N GLU A 395 23.00 -12.78 -13.74
CA GLU A 395 22.21 -13.12 -12.56
C GLU A 395 22.86 -14.33 -11.89
N VAL A 396 22.75 -14.42 -10.57
CA VAL A 396 23.31 -15.55 -9.79
C VAL A 396 22.18 -16.27 -9.08
N GLY A 397 22.08 -17.60 -9.24
CA GLY A 397 21.10 -18.40 -8.51
C GLY A 397 19.63 -18.10 -8.87
N PHE A 398 19.38 -17.36 -9.95
CA PHE A 398 18.03 -17.06 -10.39
C PHE A 398 17.26 -18.32 -10.75
N ARG A 399 15.96 -18.31 -10.43
CA ARG A 399 15.02 -19.34 -10.82
C ARG A 399 13.93 -18.74 -11.70
N TRP A 400 14.04 -19.03 -12.99
CA TRP A 400 12.98 -18.78 -13.97
C TRP A 400 12.12 -20.04 -14.09
N GLU A 401 10.80 -19.93 -13.90
CA GLU A 401 9.90 -21.08 -14.01
C GLU A 401 8.46 -20.68 -14.40
N GLY A 402 7.80 -21.46 -15.24
CA GLY A 402 6.35 -21.33 -15.51
C GLY A 402 5.90 -20.03 -16.18
N ASN A 403 6.80 -19.19 -16.67
CA ASN A 403 6.41 -17.96 -17.37
C ASN A 403 5.80 -18.29 -18.74
N ILE A 404 4.85 -17.47 -19.20
CA ILE A 404 4.29 -17.55 -20.55
C ILE A 404 4.72 -16.32 -21.32
N LEU A 405 5.41 -16.53 -22.45
CA LEU A 405 5.90 -15.48 -23.33
C LEU A 405 5.11 -15.46 -24.63
N HIS A 406 4.83 -14.26 -25.15
CA HIS A 406 4.14 -14.08 -26.42
C HIS A 406 4.59 -12.82 -27.18
N GLY A 407 4.59 -12.91 -28.52
CA GLY A 407 4.72 -11.79 -29.45
C GLY A 407 6.15 -11.28 -29.74
N ALA A 408 7.15 -11.63 -28.93
CA ALA A 408 8.55 -11.26 -29.16
C ALA A 408 9.54 -12.33 -28.62
N PRO A 409 10.82 -12.32 -29.05
CA PRO A 409 11.85 -13.22 -28.54
C PRO A 409 12.02 -13.13 -27.02
N ALA A 410 12.37 -14.25 -26.37
CA ALA A 410 12.50 -14.32 -24.92
C ALA A 410 13.60 -13.41 -24.35
N GLY A 411 14.66 -13.15 -25.13
CA GLY A 411 15.86 -12.47 -24.66
C GLY A 411 16.65 -13.36 -23.70
N ASP A 412 17.02 -12.82 -22.54
CA ASP A 412 17.96 -13.47 -21.61
C ASP A 412 17.33 -14.52 -20.68
N ILE A 413 16.03 -14.84 -20.81
CA ILE A 413 15.41 -15.90 -20.01
C ILE A 413 15.95 -17.28 -20.46
N PRO A 414 16.39 -18.16 -19.54
CA PRO A 414 16.71 -19.54 -19.85
C PRO A 414 15.52 -20.30 -20.46
N VAL A 415 15.75 -21.14 -21.47
CA VAL A 415 14.69 -21.88 -22.19
C VAL A 415 13.81 -22.78 -21.30
N THR A 416 14.30 -23.17 -20.12
CA THR A 416 13.53 -23.95 -19.13
C THR A 416 12.59 -23.09 -18.30
N GLY A 417 12.73 -21.77 -18.36
CA GLY A 417 12.01 -20.82 -17.51
C GLY A 417 10.69 -20.33 -18.07
N PHE A 418 10.36 -20.71 -19.31
CA PHE A 418 9.15 -20.25 -19.97
C PHE A 418 8.58 -21.23 -20.99
N THR A 419 7.35 -20.98 -21.39
CA THR A 419 6.72 -21.53 -22.59
C THR A 419 6.33 -20.40 -23.53
N ILE A 420 6.29 -20.67 -24.84
CA ILE A 420 5.81 -19.72 -25.85
C ILE A 420 4.38 -20.11 -26.21
N ALA A 421 3.42 -19.26 -25.89
CA ALA A 421 2.02 -19.45 -26.24
C ALA A 421 1.29 -18.10 -26.20
N ASP A 422 0.30 -17.91 -27.09
CA ASP A 422 -0.62 -16.78 -26.94
C ASP A 422 -1.41 -16.97 -25.63
N PRO A 423 -1.32 -16.02 -24.67
CA PRO A 423 -2.04 -16.12 -23.41
C PRO A 423 -3.56 -15.98 -23.58
N LEU A 424 -4.06 -15.63 -24.77
CA LEU A 424 -5.48 -15.46 -25.08
C LEU A 424 -6.18 -14.56 -24.06
N LEU A 425 -5.55 -13.42 -23.77
CA LEU A 425 -6.10 -12.43 -22.86
C LEU A 425 -7.25 -11.68 -23.51
N SER A 426 -8.30 -11.41 -22.73
CA SER A 426 -9.37 -10.51 -23.11
C SER A 426 -9.25 -9.22 -22.31
N THR A 427 -9.33 -8.09 -23.01
CA THR A 427 -9.44 -6.77 -22.38
C THR A 427 -10.88 -6.30 -22.58
N GLU A 428 -11.66 -6.29 -21.50
CA GLU A 428 -13.03 -5.79 -21.53
C GLU A 428 -13.04 -4.25 -21.41
N GLY A 429 -14.21 -3.65 -21.14
CA GLY A 429 -14.37 -2.19 -21.04
C GLY A 429 -13.57 -1.52 -19.90
N ASP A 430 -12.98 -2.30 -18.99
CA ASP A 430 -12.14 -1.81 -17.88
C ASP A 430 -10.67 -1.63 -18.28
N GLY A 431 -10.26 -2.04 -19.49
CA GLY A 431 -8.89 -1.89 -19.96
C GLY A 431 -7.88 -2.85 -19.32
N VAL A 432 -8.33 -3.82 -18.50
CA VAL A 432 -7.46 -4.78 -17.81
C VAL A 432 -7.35 -6.07 -18.64
N PRO A 433 -6.15 -6.55 -18.99
CA PRO A 433 -5.98 -7.83 -19.66
C PRO A 433 -6.21 -8.99 -18.68
N ARG A 434 -7.21 -9.83 -18.96
CA ARG A 434 -7.65 -10.95 -18.11
C ARG A 434 -7.68 -12.28 -18.86
N LEU A 435 -7.63 -13.38 -18.13
CA LEU A 435 -7.64 -14.71 -18.73
C LEU A 435 -8.99 -15.00 -19.38
N THR A 436 -8.94 -15.71 -20.51
CA THR A 436 -10.12 -16.38 -21.06
C THR A 436 -10.10 -17.86 -20.69
N PRO A 437 -11.24 -18.57 -20.76
CA PRO A 437 -11.28 -20.02 -20.50
C PRO A 437 -10.41 -20.87 -21.43
N ALA A 438 -10.05 -20.33 -22.61
CA ALA A 438 -9.17 -21.00 -23.56
C ALA A 438 -7.68 -20.76 -23.26
N SER A 439 -7.35 -19.86 -22.31
CA SER A 439 -5.98 -19.45 -22.07
C SER A 439 -5.10 -20.61 -21.61
N PRO A 440 -3.89 -20.76 -22.17
CA PRO A 440 -2.92 -21.75 -21.70
C PRO A 440 -2.38 -21.44 -20.30
N ALA A 441 -2.68 -20.25 -19.75
CA ALA A 441 -2.30 -19.87 -18.40
C ALA A 441 -3.15 -20.53 -17.31
N VAL A 442 -4.32 -21.07 -17.65
CA VAL A 442 -5.28 -21.62 -16.70
C VAL A 442 -4.73 -22.90 -16.06
N ASN A 443 -4.65 -22.93 -14.73
CA ASN A 443 -4.11 -23.97 -13.87
C ASN A 443 -2.67 -24.39 -14.24
N ALA A 444 -1.92 -23.51 -14.89
CA ALA A 444 -0.62 -23.84 -15.48
C ALA A 444 0.58 -23.39 -14.65
N ALA A 445 0.36 -22.80 -13.47
CA ALA A 445 1.46 -22.33 -12.64
C ALA A 445 2.38 -23.48 -12.18
N VAL A 446 3.68 -23.27 -12.29
CA VAL A 446 4.73 -24.18 -11.86
C VAL A 446 5.23 -23.77 -10.48
N GLY A 447 5.73 -24.73 -9.69
CA GLY A 447 6.31 -24.47 -8.37
C GLY A 447 5.29 -24.27 -7.26
N SER A 448 5.76 -23.84 -6.09
CA SER A 448 4.92 -23.67 -4.89
C SER A 448 5.02 -22.25 -4.36
N PHE A 449 3.87 -21.57 -4.33
CA PHE A 449 3.73 -20.17 -3.91
C PHE A 449 2.62 -20.03 -2.86
N PRO A 450 2.82 -20.53 -1.62
CA PRO A 450 1.80 -20.54 -0.57
C PRO A 450 1.47 -19.15 0.00
N THR A 451 2.30 -18.15 -0.29
CA THR A 451 2.11 -16.75 0.11
C THR A 451 1.25 -15.95 -0.89
N VAL A 452 1.15 -16.41 -2.15
CA VAL A 452 0.30 -15.82 -3.20
C VAL A 452 -1.09 -16.47 -3.12
N ARG A 453 -1.84 -16.08 -2.09
CA ARG A 453 -3.14 -16.69 -1.76
C ARG A 453 -4.32 -16.11 -2.52
N ARG A 454 -4.16 -14.92 -3.07
CA ARG A 454 -5.19 -14.19 -3.80
C ARG A 454 -4.61 -13.67 -5.11
N ASP A 455 -5.46 -13.42 -6.08
CA ASP A 455 -5.12 -12.83 -7.37
C ASP A 455 -5.25 -11.29 -7.34
N LEU A 456 -5.18 -10.66 -8.52
CA LEU A 456 -5.42 -9.23 -8.75
C LEU A 456 -6.75 -8.73 -8.14
N ASP A 457 -7.80 -9.54 -8.26
CA ASP A 457 -9.15 -9.19 -7.80
C ASP A 457 -9.36 -9.41 -6.29
N ARG A 458 -8.29 -9.83 -5.60
CA ARG A 458 -8.31 -10.31 -4.22
C ARG A 458 -9.17 -11.57 -4.03
N ILE A 459 -9.40 -12.33 -5.10
CA ILE A 459 -10.12 -13.60 -5.07
C ILE A 459 -9.13 -14.70 -4.69
N PRO A 460 -9.49 -15.66 -3.82
CA PRO A 460 -8.59 -16.75 -3.45
C PRO A 460 -8.16 -17.57 -4.66
N ARG A 461 -6.86 -17.84 -4.78
CA ARG A 461 -6.34 -18.83 -5.75
C ARG A 461 -6.51 -20.22 -5.16
N VAL A 462 -7.31 -21.08 -5.79
CA VAL A 462 -7.71 -22.39 -5.25
C VAL A 462 -7.25 -23.51 -6.16
N GLY A 463 -6.52 -24.48 -5.61
CA GLY A 463 -5.99 -25.60 -6.39
C GLY A 463 -4.70 -25.22 -7.11
N ALA A 464 -4.56 -25.66 -8.36
CA ALA A 464 -3.50 -25.19 -9.25
C ALA A 464 -3.76 -23.71 -9.57
N LYS A 465 -2.73 -22.89 -9.49
CA LYS A 465 -2.88 -21.44 -9.75
C LYS A 465 -2.79 -21.19 -11.25
N ASP A 466 -3.39 -20.11 -11.69
CA ASP A 466 -3.18 -19.61 -13.04
C ASP A 466 -1.86 -18.84 -13.15
N VAL A 467 -1.28 -18.79 -14.35
CA VAL A 467 -0.13 -17.94 -14.68
C VAL A 467 -0.63 -16.50 -14.91
N GLY A 468 0.12 -15.50 -14.45
CA GLY A 468 -0.27 -14.09 -14.53
C GLY A 468 -1.13 -13.61 -13.37
N ALA A 469 -1.55 -12.34 -13.42
CA ALA A 469 -2.13 -11.62 -12.30
C ALA A 469 -3.56 -12.03 -11.94
N ASP A 470 -4.30 -12.52 -12.92
CA ASP A 470 -5.69 -12.93 -12.83
C ASP A 470 -5.78 -14.42 -12.43
N GLU A 471 -6.78 -14.77 -11.64
CA GLU A 471 -7.23 -16.16 -11.50
C GLU A 471 -8.61 -16.26 -12.17
N LEU A 472 -8.72 -17.09 -13.20
CA LEU A 472 -9.92 -17.28 -13.98
C LEU A 472 -11.05 -17.75 -13.07
N THR A 473 -11.99 -16.85 -12.83
CA THR A 473 -13.18 -17.09 -12.02
C THR A 473 -14.40 -16.42 -12.64
N TRP A 474 -15.54 -17.08 -12.48
CA TRP A 474 -16.86 -16.57 -12.90
C TRP A 474 -17.59 -15.82 -11.78
N PHE A 475 -16.98 -15.74 -10.60
CA PHE A 475 -17.55 -15.14 -9.40
C PHE A 475 -16.56 -14.19 -8.74
N GLY A 476 -17.08 -13.12 -8.15
CA GLY A 476 -16.28 -12.13 -7.42
C GLY A 476 -16.36 -10.74 -8.04
N ARG A 477 -15.99 -9.73 -7.25
CA ARG A 477 -15.89 -8.35 -7.75
C ARG A 477 -14.51 -8.18 -8.37
N ARG A 478 -14.48 -7.85 -9.66
CA ARG A 478 -13.24 -7.46 -10.36
C ARG A 478 -12.71 -6.15 -9.79
N GLN A 479 -11.41 -6.10 -9.51
CA GLN A 479 -10.71 -4.85 -9.29
C GLN A 479 -10.50 -4.21 -10.66
N VAL A 480 -10.75 -2.91 -10.75
CA VAL A 480 -10.56 -2.13 -11.97
C VAL A 480 -9.63 -0.96 -11.65
N PRO A 481 -8.95 -0.39 -12.65
CA PRO A 481 -8.16 0.81 -12.46
C PRO A 481 -9.02 1.90 -11.84
N LEU A 482 -8.49 2.56 -10.82
CA LEU A 482 -9.19 3.61 -10.11
C LEU A 482 -9.34 4.83 -11.01
N THR A 483 -10.50 5.46 -10.91
CA THR A 483 -10.80 6.74 -11.54
C THR A 483 -10.86 7.85 -10.49
N PRO A 484 -10.87 9.12 -10.89
CA PRO A 484 -11.11 10.23 -9.96
C PRO A 484 -12.43 10.14 -9.17
N ASN A 485 -13.38 9.27 -9.56
CA ASN A 485 -14.61 9.03 -8.79
C ASN A 485 -14.41 8.07 -7.62
N ASP A 486 -13.38 7.23 -7.66
CA ASP A 486 -13.07 6.21 -6.66
C ASP A 486 -12.16 6.73 -5.54
N VAL A 487 -11.54 7.90 -5.75
CA VAL A 487 -10.55 8.51 -4.85
C VAL A 487 -10.84 9.98 -4.58
N GLY A 488 -10.08 10.58 -3.67
CA GLY A 488 -10.15 11.99 -3.35
C GLY A 488 -11.38 12.38 -2.52
N PRO A 489 -11.59 13.70 -2.27
CA PRO A 489 -12.48 14.16 -1.21
C PRO A 489 -13.94 13.77 -1.35
N LEU A 490 -14.38 13.53 -2.57
CA LEU A 490 -15.78 13.26 -2.93
C LEU A 490 -16.06 11.78 -3.16
N ALA A 491 -15.05 10.91 -3.17
CA ALA A 491 -15.26 9.47 -3.26
C ALA A 491 -16.08 8.94 -2.07
N ARG A 492 -16.88 7.90 -2.35
CA ARG A 492 -17.95 7.43 -1.46
C ARG A 492 -17.44 6.64 -0.28
#